data_AF-A0A3A8Z0I3-F1
#
_entry.id   AF-A0A3A8Z0I3-F1
#
_cell.length_a   1.000
_cell.length_b   1.000
_cell.length_c   1.000
_cell.angle_alpha   90.00
_cell.angle_beta   90.00
_cell.angle_gamma   90.00
#
_symmetry.space_group_name_H-M   'P 1'
#
loop_
_entity.id
_entity.type
_entity.pdbx_description
1 polymer ?
#
loop_
_entity_poly.entity_id
_entity_poly.type
_entity_poly.pdbx_seq_one_letter_code
_entity_poly.pdbx_strand_id
1 'polypeptide(L)'
;MAEKRKDNKGRLLHQGESQRKDERYCYQYIDNFGQRRSVYSWRLDRNDRIMPDRKKEPSLREKERQVQADLFNQIVPAGAGLKVIDLVERYTSLKIGVRESTKANYRTVINLLKKDSFGQKRIDKVKLSDAKKWLADLQTKEGRGFSTIRTIRGVLKPAFQLAMDDDLIRKNPFSFELMTVVYNDSITREALSREDERKFLDFVQQDKHFSRYYEGIYILFNTGLRISEFVGLTRTDIDFKNMKIKVDHQLQRYKNEYHILEPKTKSGVREVPMTDAVAECFRKILQQRKCTGSVKRHNKPLR
;
A
#
# COMPACT_ATOMS: atom_id res chain seq x y z
N MET A 1 -57.66 17.60 -6.66
CA MET A 1 -56.61 16.68 -7.17
C MET A 1 -55.40 17.52 -7.50
N ALA A 2 -54.21 17.20 -6.99
CA ALA A 2 -53.01 17.97 -7.29
C ALA A 2 -52.71 17.91 -8.80
N GLU A 3 -52.65 19.07 -9.44
CA GLU A 3 -52.42 19.23 -10.87
C GLU A 3 -51.07 18.58 -11.23
N LYS A 4 -51.11 17.52 -12.04
CA LYS A 4 -49.89 16.77 -12.38
C LYS A 4 -49.04 17.63 -13.33
N ARG A 5 -47.84 17.99 -12.89
CA ARG A 5 -46.88 18.77 -13.70
C ARG A 5 -46.50 18.00 -14.96
N LYS A 6 -46.57 18.68 -16.11
CA LYS A 6 -46.21 18.13 -17.42
C LYS A 6 -45.13 18.99 -18.08
N ASP A 7 -44.32 18.38 -18.93
CA ASP A 7 -43.38 19.10 -19.79
C ASP A 7 -44.08 19.74 -21.00
N ASN A 8 -43.34 20.53 -21.79
CA ASN A 8 -43.82 21.16 -23.02
C ASN A 8 -44.28 20.15 -24.10
N LYS A 9 -44.03 18.84 -23.90
CA LYS A 9 -44.44 17.73 -24.77
C LYS A 9 -45.58 16.91 -24.16
N GLY A 10 -46.18 17.37 -23.06
CA GLY A 10 -47.31 16.73 -22.38
C GLY A 10 -46.95 15.52 -21.50
N ARG A 11 -45.67 15.21 -21.30
CA ARG A 11 -45.20 14.09 -20.48
C ARG A 11 -45.22 14.46 -19.01
N LEU A 12 -45.60 13.52 -18.16
CA LEU A 12 -45.64 13.71 -16.71
C LEU A 12 -44.24 13.87 -16.12
N LEU A 13 -44.04 14.93 -15.33
CA LEU A 13 -42.84 15.19 -14.55
C LEU A 13 -43.02 14.63 -13.14
N HIS A 14 -42.05 13.84 -12.68
CA HIS A 14 -42.01 13.25 -11.35
C HIS A 14 -41.71 14.31 -10.27
N GLN A 15 -41.79 13.92 -9.00
CA GLN A 15 -41.44 14.81 -7.88
C GLN A 15 -39.97 15.19 -7.96
N GLY A 16 -39.67 16.49 -7.86
CA GLY A 16 -38.31 17.03 -8.03
C GLY A 16 -37.94 17.36 -9.49
N GLU A 17 -38.67 16.85 -10.48
CA GLU A 17 -38.45 17.17 -11.89
C GLU A 17 -39.12 18.51 -12.29
N SER A 18 -38.44 19.27 -13.15
CA SER A 18 -38.94 20.50 -13.75
C SER A 18 -38.30 20.72 -15.13
N GLN A 19 -39.00 21.43 -16.02
CA GLN A 19 -38.43 21.88 -17.29
C GLN A 19 -38.18 23.39 -17.24
N ARG A 20 -36.97 23.81 -17.62
CA ARG A 20 -36.56 25.22 -17.66
C ARG A 20 -36.98 25.89 -18.97
N LYS A 21 -36.94 27.22 -18.99
CA LYS A 21 -37.24 28.05 -20.19
C LYS A 21 -36.33 27.75 -21.37
N ASP A 22 -35.11 27.28 -21.13
CA ASP A 22 -34.15 26.88 -22.16
C ASP A 22 -34.30 25.41 -22.58
N GLU A 23 -35.45 24.79 -22.30
CA GLU A 23 -35.80 23.39 -22.58
C GLU A 23 -34.98 22.33 -21.81
N ARG A 24 -34.05 22.72 -20.92
CA ARG A 24 -33.35 21.76 -20.05
C ARG A 24 -34.26 21.20 -18.98
N TYR A 25 -34.18 19.89 -18.77
CA TYR A 25 -34.79 19.23 -17.62
C TYR A 25 -33.87 19.36 -16.40
N CYS A 26 -34.47 19.59 -15.24
CA CYS A 26 -33.81 19.74 -13.96
C CYS A 26 -34.47 18.84 -12.91
N TYR A 27 -33.67 18.10 -12.16
CA TYR A 27 -34.10 17.32 -11.00
C TYR A 27 -33.47 17.92 -9.74
N GLN A 28 -34.31 18.38 -8.82
CA GLN A 28 -33.91 18.93 -7.52
C GLN A 28 -34.08 17.88 -6.43
N TYR A 29 -33.05 17.73 -5.60
CA TYR A 29 -33.05 16.80 -4.47
C TYR A 29 -32.31 17.38 -3.26
N ILE A 30 -32.57 16.82 -2.10
CA ILE A 30 -31.82 17.09 -0.87
C ILE A 30 -30.79 15.99 -0.72
N ASP A 31 -29.52 16.34 -0.55
CA ASP A 31 -28.45 15.37 -0.31
C ASP A 31 -28.46 14.84 1.13
N ASN A 32 -27.63 13.84 1.42
CA ASN A 32 -27.52 13.25 2.76
C ASN A 32 -27.04 14.24 3.85
N PHE A 33 -26.58 15.43 3.43
CA PHE A 33 -26.16 16.52 4.33
C PHE A 33 -27.24 17.61 4.46
N GLY A 34 -28.44 17.40 3.93
CA GLY A 34 -29.52 18.37 3.97
C GLY A 34 -29.37 19.51 2.96
N GLN A 35 -28.39 19.47 2.05
CA GLN A 35 -28.16 20.53 1.06
C GLN A 35 -28.99 20.30 -0.19
N ARG A 36 -29.60 21.37 -0.72
CA ARG A 36 -30.33 21.31 -1.99
C ARG A 36 -29.35 21.24 -3.16
N ARG A 37 -29.42 20.18 -3.96
CA ARG A 37 -28.66 20.00 -5.19
C ARG A 37 -29.58 19.83 -6.39
N SER A 38 -29.06 20.17 -7.57
CA SER A 38 -29.78 20.08 -8.83
C SER A 38 -28.93 19.34 -9.87
N VAL A 39 -29.56 18.43 -10.62
CA VAL A 39 -28.96 17.81 -11.79
C VAL A 39 -29.72 18.22 -13.04
N TYR A 40 -29.01 18.45 -14.13
CA TYR A 40 -29.57 18.91 -15.39
C TYR A 40 -29.36 17.88 -16.49
N SER A 41 -30.30 17.76 -17.44
CA SER A 41 -30.12 17.01 -18.68
C SER A 41 -30.97 17.63 -19.79
N TRP A 42 -30.52 17.53 -21.03
CA TRP A 42 -31.30 17.93 -22.20
C TRP A 42 -32.41 16.94 -22.58
N ARG A 43 -32.43 15.78 -21.94
CA ARG A 43 -33.35 14.68 -22.22
C ARG A 43 -34.05 14.24 -20.94
N LEU A 44 -35.33 13.93 -21.02
CA LEU A 44 -36.08 13.41 -19.88
C LEU A 44 -35.86 11.90 -19.75
N ASP A 45 -35.92 11.18 -20.87
CA ASP A 45 -35.84 9.70 -20.90
C ASP A 45 -34.71 9.17 -21.82
N ARG A 46 -34.37 7.89 -21.67
CA ARG A 46 -33.36 7.18 -22.46
C ARG A 46 -33.74 7.11 -23.96
N ASN A 47 -35.04 7.15 -24.26
CA ASN A 47 -35.55 7.07 -25.63
C ASN A 47 -35.61 8.42 -26.37
N ASP A 48 -35.31 9.53 -25.68
CA ASP A 48 -35.31 10.86 -26.31
C ASP A 48 -34.19 11.01 -27.35
N ARG A 49 -34.50 11.69 -28.46
CA ARG A 49 -33.54 11.99 -29.54
C ARG A 49 -32.36 12.80 -28.99
N ILE A 50 -31.16 12.43 -29.40
CA ILE A 50 -29.93 13.16 -29.09
C ILE A 50 -29.85 14.36 -30.04
N MET A 51 -29.62 15.56 -29.51
CA MET A 51 -29.39 16.73 -30.35
C MET A 51 -28.03 16.58 -31.08
N PRO A 52 -27.96 16.85 -32.40
CA PRO A 52 -26.76 16.59 -33.21
C PRO A 52 -25.48 17.25 -32.67
N ASP A 53 -25.60 18.47 -32.15
CA ASP A 53 -24.45 19.28 -31.72
C ASP A 53 -24.00 19.03 -30.27
N ARG A 54 -24.49 17.98 -29.59
CA ARG A 54 -24.29 17.81 -28.15
C ARG A 54 -23.68 16.47 -27.78
N LYS A 55 -22.78 16.52 -26.78
CA LYS A 55 -22.17 15.32 -26.19
C LYS A 55 -23.26 14.39 -25.65
N LYS A 56 -23.09 13.09 -25.90
CA LYS A 56 -23.94 12.03 -25.37
C LYS A 56 -23.86 12.02 -23.84
N GLU A 57 -24.90 12.54 -23.19
CA GLU A 57 -25.07 12.51 -21.74
C GLU A 57 -26.27 11.64 -21.34
N PRO A 58 -26.28 11.10 -20.10
CA PRO A 58 -27.45 10.39 -19.58
C PRO A 58 -28.69 11.29 -19.53
N SER A 59 -29.86 10.68 -19.68
CA SER A 59 -31.16 11.33 -19.50
C SER A 59 -31.39 11.76 -18.05
N LEU A 60 -32.33 12.68 -17.80
CA LEU A 60 -32.64 13.15 -16.45
C LEU A 60 -33.03 11.99 -15.54
N ARG A 61 -33.86 11.05 -16.01
CA ARG A 61 -34.30 9.88 -15.23
C ARG A 61 -33.19 8.86 -14.95
N GLU A 62 -32.19 8.75 -15.83
CA GLU A 62 -30.98 7.96 -15.54
C GLU A 62 -30.13 8.63 -14.47
N LYS A 63 -29.98 9.97 -14.54
CA LYS A 63 -29.28 10.75 -13.52
C LYS A 63 -30.03 10.74 -12.18
N GLU A 64 -31.37 10.81 -12.19
CA GLU A 64 -32.23 10.66 -11.01
C GLU A 64 -32.04 9.31 -10.36
N ARG A 65 -32.13 8.20 -11.11
CA ARG A 65 -31.85 6.85 -10.57
C ARG A 65 -30.47 6.74 -9.96
N GLN A 66 -29.47 7.39 -10.56
CA GLN A 66 -28.12 7.41 -10.01
C GLN A 66 -28.07 8.18 -8.68
N VAL A 67 -28.71 9.36 -8.61
CA VAL A 67 -28.82 10.18 -7.40
C VAL A 67 -29.58 9.45 -6.30
N GLN A 68 -30.73 8.85 -6.60
CA GLN A 68 -31.50 8.07 -5.63
C GLN A 68 -30.69 6.88 -5.11
N ALA A 69 -29.92 6.21 -5.96
CA ALA A 69 -29.00 5.17 -5.52
C ALA A 69 -27.83 5.74 -4.69
N ASP A 70 -27.35 6.96 -4.94
CA ASP A 70 -26.35 7.62 -4.09
C ASP A 70 -26.93 8.00 -2.72
N LEU A 71 -28.16 8.54 -2.68
CA LEU A 71 -28.87 8.90 -1.44
C LEU A 71 -29.19 7.67 -0.59
N PHE A 72 -29.73 6.61 -1.20
CA PHE A 72 -30.08 5.37 -0.51
C PHE A 72 -28.86 4.72 0.18
N ASN A 73 -27.69 4.81 -0.47
CA ASN A 73 -26.45 4.24 0.05
C ASN A 73 -25.64 5.24 0.90
N GLN A 74 -26.22 6.38 1.30
CA GLN A 74 -25.54 7.41 2.09
C GLN A 74 -24.25 7.97 1.45
N ILE A 75 -24.07 7.82 0.14
CA ILE A 75 -22.83 8.17 -0.55
C ILE A 75 -22.65 9.68 -0.61
N VAL A 76 -21.44 10.14 -0.26
CA VAL A 76 -21.09 11.56 -0.37
C VAL A 76 -21.05 11.96 -1.85
N PRO A 77 -21.87 12.93 -2.29
CA PRO A 77 -21.85 13.38 -3.67
C PRO A 77 -20.43 13.78 -4.08
N ALA A 78 -19.99 13.33 -5.26
CA ALA A 78 -18.66 13.63 -5.79
C ALA A 78 -17.46 13.10 -4.96
N GLY A 79 -17.68 12.13 -4.05
CA GLY A 79 -16.61 11.55 -3.22
C GLY A 79 -15.90 12.60 -2.35
N ALA A 80 -16.67 13.60 -1.89
CA ALA A 80 -16.18 14.80 -1.19
C ALA A 80 -15.15 15.65 -1.97
N GLY A 81 -14.93 15.38 -3.27
CA GLY A 81 -13.86 16.00 -4.04
C GLY A 81 -12.45 15.48 -3.71
N LEU A 82 -12.34 14.41 -2.92
CA LEU A 82 -11.07 13.87 -2.44
C LEU A 82 -10.24 13.29 -3.59
N LYS A 83 -8.94 13.62 -3.64
CA LYS A 83 -8.01 13.05 -4.63
C LYS A 83 -7.39 11.75 -4.11
N VAL A 84 -6.83 10.96 -5.02
CA VAL A 84 -6.12 9.71 -4.66
C VAL A 84 -5.00 9.99 -3.66
N ILE A 85 -4.23 11.05 -3.86
CA ILE A 85 -3.16 11.42 -2.94
C ILE A 85 -3.67 11.74 -1.53
N ASP A 86 -4.73 12.54 -1.44
CA ASP A 86 -5.33 12.94 -0.16
C ASP A 86 -5.88 11.72 0.58
N LEU A 87 -6.47 10.77 -0.14
CA LEU A 87 -6.94 9.51 0.42
C LEU A 87 -5.79 8.67 1.00
N VAL A 88 -4.66 8.59 0.30
CA VAL A 88 -3.49 7.82 0.78
C VAL A 88 -2.85 8.52 1.98
N GLU A 89 -2.75 9.85 1.97
CA GLU A 89 -2.25 10.62 3.11
C GLU A 89 -3.17 10.44 4.34
N ARG A 90 -4.50 10.47 4.16
CA ARG A 90 -5.48 10.14 5.21
C ARG A 90 -5.34 8.71 5.73
N TYR A 91 -5.25 7.73 4.83
CA TYR A 91 -5.10 6.33 5.23
C TYR A 91 -3.81 6.09 6.03
N THR A 92 -2.71 6.72 5.62
CA THR A 92 -1.41 6.55 6.28
C THR A 92 -1.30 7.31 7.60
N SER A 93 -2.01 8.43 7.78
CA SER A 93 -2.05 9.15 9.06
C SER A 93 -2.75 8.35 10.17
N LEU A 94 -3.71 7.48 9.81
CA LEU A 94 -4.38 6.58 10.74
C LEU A 94 -3.50 5.41 11.21
N LYS A 95 -2.33 5.17 10.59
CA LYS A 95 -1.43 4.06 10.95
C LYS A 95 -0.46 4.48 12.06
N ILE A 96 -0.95 4.40 13.29
CA ILE A 96 -0.16 4.60 14.52
C ILE A 96 0.68 3.34 14.83
N GLY A 97 1.84 3.51 15.47
CA GLY A 97 2.68 2.38 15.94
C GLY A 97 3.39 1.55 14.86
N VAL A 98 3.33 1.95 13.58
CA VAL A 98 4.03 1.24 12.50
C VAL A 98 5.54 1.45 12.52
N ARG A 99 6.29 0.41 12.15
CA ARG A 99 7.77 0.45 12.05
C ARG A 99 8.25 1.46 11.02
N GLU A 100 9.46 1.96 11.20
CA GLU A 100 10.04 2.98 10.31
C GLU A 100 10.18 2.49 8.86
N SER A 101 10.47 1.20 8.63
CA SER A 101 10.45 0.60 7.27
C SER A 101 9.07 0.69 6.62
N THR A 102 8.00 0.46 7.38
CA THR A 102 6.62 0.59 6.87
C THR A 102 6.30 2.05 6.54
N LYS A 103 6.74 3.00 7.40
CA LYS A 103 6.60 4.44 7.11
C LYS A 103 7.38 4.84 5.86
N ALA A 104 8.58 4.30 5.66
CA ALA A 104 9.38 4.54 4.46
C ALA A 104 8.63 4.06 3.20
N ASN A 105 8.01 2.88 3.23
CA ASN A 105 7.19 2.39 2.12
C ASN A 105 6.01 3.32 1.82
N TYR A 106 5.30 3.80 2.85
CA TYR A 106 4.24 4.80 2.67
C TYR A 106 4.74 6.08 2.01
N ARG A 107 5.88 6.63 2.48
CA ARG A 107 6.49 7.83 1.89
C ARG A 107 6.84 7.61 0.42
N THR A 108 7.38 6.45 0.05
CA THR A 108 7.68 6.11 -1.34
C THR A 108 6.43 6.16 -2.22
N VAL A 109 5.31 5.60 -1.75
CA VAL A 109 4.04 5.62 -2.49
C VAL A 109 3.47 7.04 -2.58
N ILE A 110 3.50 7.81 -1.49
CA ILE A 110 3.04 9.21 -1.49
C ILE A 110 3.87 10.06 -2.46
N ASN A 111 5.20 9.90 -2.46
CA ASN A 111 6.10 10.63 -3.35
C ASN A 111 5.88 10.27 -4.81
N LEU A 112 5.55 9.01 -5.12
CA LEU A 112 5.15 8.60 -6.46
C LEU A 112 3.86 9.33 -6.88
N LEU A 113 2.83 9.27 -6.04
CA LEU A 113 1.52 9.90 -6.33
C LEU A 113 1.60 11.42 -6.44
N LYS A 114 2.55 12.08 -5.74
CA LYS A 114 2.80 13.52 -5.89
C LYS A 114 3.29 13.89 -7.29
N LYS A 115 4.08 13.02 -7.92
CA LYS A 115 4.68 13.25 -9.24
C LYS A 115 3.78 12.75 -10.38
N ASP A 116 2.93 11.77 -10.11
CA ASP A 116 2.06 11.15 -11.09
C ASP A 116 0.69 11.83 -11.17
N SER A 117 0.21 12.06 -12.40
CA SER A 117 -1.13 12.57 -12.70
C SER A 117 -2.27 11.75 -12.04
N PHE A 118 -2.05 10.45 -11.80
CA PHE A 118 -2.98 9.55 -11.14
C PHE A 118 -3.27 9.99 -9.70
N GLY A 119 -2.26 10.51 -8.99
CA GLY A 119 -2.44 11.02 -7.62
C GLY A 119 -3.41 12.19 -7.53
N GLN A 120 -3.52 12.99 -8.59
CA GLN A 120 -4.40 14.15 -8.68
C GLN A 120 -5.83 13.82 -9.12
N LYS A 121 -6.10 12.58 -9.55
CA LYS A 121 -7.45 12.15 -9.93
C LYS A 121 -8.34 12.10 -8.70
N ARG A 122 -9.62 12.44 -8.88
CA ARG A 122 -10.63 12.27 -7.84
C ARG A 122 -11.00 10.79 -7.68
N ILE A 123 -11.17 10.35 -6.43
CA ILE A 123 -11.40 8.95 -6.11
C ILE A 123 -12.70 8.40 -6.74
N ASP A 124 -13.74 9.22 -6.86
CA ASP A 124 -15.04 8.84 -7.47
C ASP A 124 -14.95 8.68 -9.00
N LYS A 125 -13.86 9.15 -9.62
CA LYS A 125 -13.62 9.04 -11.07
C LYS A 125 -12.65 7.93 -11.44
N VAL A 126 -12.01 7.29 -10.46
CA VAL A 126 -11.08 6.18 -10.73
C VAL A 126 -11.88 4.90 -10.99
N LYS A 127 -11.87 4.42 -12.23
CA LYS A 127 -12.46 3.14 -12.58
C LYS A 127 -11.47 2.00 -12.40
N LEU A 128 -11.99 0.78 -12.31
CA LEU A 128 -11.17 -0.45 -12.32
C LEU A 128 -10.24 -0.50 -13.55
N SER A 129 -10.73 -0.14 -14.74
CA SER A 129 -9.92 -0.06 -15.96
C SER A 129 -8.78 0.95 -15.86
N ASP A 130 -9.01 2.09 -15.21
CA ASP A 130 -7.98 3.13 -15.02
C ASP A 130 -6.89 2.64 -14.07
N ALA A 131 -7.27 1.98 -12.98
CA ALA A 131 -6.34 1.39 -12.03
C ALA A 131 -5.50 0.28 -12.67
N LYS A 132 -6.12 -0.61 -13.46
CA LYS A 132 -5.40 -1.65 -14.21
C LYS A 132 -4.40 -1.05 -15.20
N LYS A 133 -4.86 -0.12 -16.03
CA LYS A 133 -4.00 0.57 -17.02
C LYS A 133 -2.84 1.29 -16.34
N TRP A 134 -3.10 1.99 -15.24
CA TRP A 134 -2.07 2.71 -14.51
C TRP A 134 -0.99 1.76 -13.96
N LEU A 135 -1.36 0.64 -13.33
CA LEU A 135 -0.37 -0.33 -12.86
C LEU A 135 0.43 -0.98 -14.00
N ALA A 136 -0.21 -1.22 -15.16
CA ALA A 136 0.49 -1.73 -16.33
C ALA A 136 1.47 -0.69 -16.92
N ASP A 137 1.07 0.59 -16.96
CA ASP A 137 1.92 1.69 -17.41
C ASP A 137 3.15 1.87 -16.49
N LEU A 138 3.01 1.67 -15.18
CA LEU A 138 4.15 1.66 -14.24
C LEU A 138 5.20 0.59 -14.58
N GLN A 139 4.77 -0.59 -15.08
CA GLN A 139 5.71 -1.64 -15.49
C GLN A 139 6.29 -1.35 -16.87
N THR A 140 5.41 -1.11 -17.84
CA THR A 140 5.77 -1.08 -19.26
C THR A 140 6.42 0.23 -19.72
N LYS A 141 6.05 1.37 -19.11
CA LYS A 141 6.56 2.70 -19.50
C LYS A 141 7.59 3.23 -18.52
N GLU A 142 7.39 3.00 -17.22
CA GLU A 142 8.32 3.46 -16.19
C GLU A 142 9.36 2.40 -15.78
N GLY A 143 9.24 1.16 -16.26
CA GLY A 143 10.20 0.09 -15.96
C GLY A 143 10.21 -0.35 -14.50
N ARG A 144 9.11 -0.15 -13.75
CA ARG A 144 9.06 -0.57 -12.34
C ARG A 144 8.84 -2.08 -12.24
N GLY A 145 9.70 -2.74 -11.46
CA GLY A 145 9.56 -4.17 -11.21
C GLY A 145 8.30 -4.54 -10.41
N PHE A 146 7.88 -5.80 -10.55
CA PHE A 146 6.66 -6.36 -9.96
C PHE A 146 6.58 -6.16 -8.44
N SER A 147 7.70 -6.36 -7.72
CA SER A 147 7.76 -6.20 -6.26
C SER A 147 7.45 -4.77 -5.80
N THR A 148 7.87 -3.77 -6.57
CA THR A 148 7.59 -2.35 -6.33
C THR A 148 6.11 -2.06 -6.56
N ILE A 149 5.56 -2.52 -7.69
CA ILE A 149 4.16 -2.36 -8.04
C ILE A 149 3.24 -3.03 -7.01
N ARG A 150 3.62 -4.21 -6.53
CA ARG A 150 2.94 -4.93 -5.44
C ARG A 150 2.92 -4.09 -4.16
N THR A 151 4.02 -3.42 -3.82
CA THR A 151 4.11 -2.53 -2.65
C THR A 151 3.20 -1.30 -2.81
N ILE A 152 3.23 -0.66 -3.97
CA ILE A 152 2.36 0.49 -4.30
C ILE A 152 0.89 0.10 -4.16
N ARG A 153 0.50 -1.00 -4.80
CA ARG A 153 -0.85 -1.54 -4.72
C ARG A 153 -1.23 -1.94 -3.28
N GLY A 154 -0.29 -2.46 -2.51
CA GLY A 154 -0.48 -2.82 -1.11
C GLY A 154 -0.86 -1.64 -0.20
N VAL A 155 -0.56 -0.41 -0.61
CA VAL A 155 -1.02 0.82 0.06
C VAL A 155 -2.34 1.31 -0.53
N LEU A 156 -2.48 1.32 -1.86
CA LEU A 156 -3.68 1.83 -2.53
C LEU A 156 -4.92 0.99 -2.27
N LYS A 157 -4.83 -0.35 -2.33
CA LYS A 157 -5.98 -1.22 -2.12
C LYS A 157 -6.67 -0.97 -0.76
N PRO A 158 -5.97 -0.97 0.40
CA PRO A 158 -6.61 -0.68 1.67
C PRO A 158 -6.99 0.81 1.83
N ALA A 159 -6.30 1.75 1.19
CA ALA A 159 -6.73 3.15 1.19
C ALA A 159 -8.08 3.33 0.47
N PHE A 160 -8.26 2.71 -0.69
CA PHE A 160 -9.55 2.69 -1.40
C PHE A 160 -10.60 1.82 -0.69
N GLN A 161 -10.19 0.85 0.13
CA GLN A 161 -11.11 0.13 1.01
C GLN A 161 -11.67 1.07 2.08
N LEU A 162 -10.82 1.85 2.74
CA LEU A 162 -11.25 2.87 3.70
C LEU A 162 -12.24 3.87 3.07
N ALA A 163 -11.98 4.33 1.84
CA ALA A 163 -12.92 5.21 1.14
C ALA A 163 -14.27 4.54 0.84
N MET A 164 -14.27 3.23 0.61
CA MET A 164 -15.51 2.48 0.38
C MET A 164 -16.27 2.28 1.70
N ASP A 165 -15.55 1.99 2.79
CA ASP A 165 -16.12 1.83 4.13
C ASP A 165 -16.67 3.16 4.69
N ASP A 166 -16.11 4.31 4.27
CA ASP A 166 -16.58 5.67 4.56
C ASP A 166 -17.69 6.16 3.59
N ASP A 167 -18.26 5.28 2.75
CA ASP A 167 -19.27 5.60 1.72
C ASP A 167 -18.87 6.73 0.75
N LEU A 168 -17.57 6.95 0.53
CA LEU A 168 -17.06 7.94 -0.43
C LEU A 168 -17.07 7.39 -1.87
N ILE A 169 -16.99 6.07 -2.01
CA ILE A 169 -17.02 5.36 -3.30
C ILE A 169 -17.81 4.05 -3.19
N ARG A 170 -18.42 3.62 -4.30
CA ARG A 170 -19.22 2.39 -4.36
C ARG A 170 -18.40 1.09 -4.46
N LYS A 171 -17.21 1.18 -5.06
CA LYS A 171 -16.40 0.02 -5.42
C LYS A 171 -14.93 0.39 -5.32
N ASN A 172 -14.14 -0.51 -4.72
CA ASN A 172 -12.69 -0.39 -4.69
C ASN A 172 -12.09 -0.72 -6.08
N PRO A 173 -11.48 0.24 -6.79
CA PRO A 173 -10.93 0.02 -8.13
C PRO A 173 -9.68 -0.88 -8.14
N PHE A 174 -9.08 -1.16 -6.97
CA PHE A 174 -7.91 -2.03 -6.81
C PHE A 174 -8.27 -3.46 -6.34
N SER A 175 -9.56 -3.82 -6.34
CA SER A 175 -10.05 -5.16 -6.02
C SER A 175 -10.05 -6.11 -7.22
N PHE A 176 -8.86 -6.41 -7.74
CA PHE A 176 -8.61 -7.40 -8.81
C PHE A 176 -7.34 -8.22 -8.53
N GLU A 177 -7.01 -9.25 -9.29
CA GLU A 177 -5.75 -9.99 -9.11
C GLU A 177 -4.57 -9.32 -9.83
N LEU A 178 -3.45 -9.07 -9.15
CA LEU A 178 -2.35 -8.26 -9.72
C LEU A 178 -1.72 -8.94 -10.95
N MET A 179 -1.61 -10.26 -10.87
CA MET A 179 -1.03 -11.13 -11.90
C MET A 179 -1.80 -11.07 -13.22
N THR A 180 -3.07 -10.65 -13.21
CA THR A 180 -3.88 -10.49 -14.43
C THR A 180 -3.55 -9.20 -15.21
N VAL A 181 -2.68 -8.34 -14.67
CA VAL A 181 -2.41 -6.99 -15.19
C VAL A 181 -0.92 -6.72 -15.37
N VAL A 182 -0.09 -7.30 -14.52
CA VAL A 182 1.35 -7.02 -14.43
C VAL A 182 2.07 -8.36 -14.44
N TYR A 183 3.06 -8.54 -15.30
CA TYR A 183 3.82 -9.79 -15.37
C TYR A 183 4.79 -9.86 -14.19
N ASN A 184 5.01 -11.07 -13.66
CA ASN A 184 5.95 -11.24 -12.55
C ASN A 184 7.37 -11.40 -13.08
N ASP A 185 8.15 -10.33 -12.97
CA ASP A 185 9.58 -10.27 -13.28
C ASP A 185 10.47 -10.54 -12.06
N SER A 186 9.89 -11.02 -10.95
CA SER A 186 10.68 -11.34 -9.76
C SER A 186 11.62 -12.50 -10.05
N ILE A 187 12.92 -12.26 -9.89
CA ILE A 187 13.93 -13.31 -9.94
C ILE A 187 13.74 -14.22 -8.73
N THR A 188 13.51 -15.50 -8.99
CA THR A 188 13.55 -16.54 -7.96
C THR A 188 14.97 -16.64 -7.43
N ARG A 189 15.14 -16.53 -6.12
CA ARG A 189 16.45 -16.72 -5.48
C ARG A 189 16.65 -18.20 -5.26
N GLU A 190 17.55 -18.80 -6.02
CA GLU A 190 17.97 -20.18 -5.83
C GLU A 190 18.84 -20.30 -4.57
N ALA A 191 18.67 -21.40 -3.84
CA ALA A 191 19.52 -21.70 -2.70
C ALA A 191 20.91 -22.09 -3.20
N LEU A 192 21.95 -21.66 -2.47
CA LEU A 192 23.32 -22.10 -2.75
C LEU A 192 23.44 -23.61 -2.55
N SER A 193 24.10 -24.28 -3.49
CA SER A 193 24.47 -25.68 -3.32
C SER A 193 25.52 -25.83 -2.22
N ARG A 194 25.62 -27.02 -1.61
CA ARG A 194 26.67 -27.32 -0.63
C ARG A 194 28.08 -27.17 -1.19
N GLU A 195 28.24 -27.39 -2.51
CA GLU A 195 29.53 -27.23 -3.18
C GLU A 195 29.89 -25.75 -3.34
N ASP A 196 28.93 -24.92 -3.76
CA ASP A 196 29.13 -23.48 -3.92
C ASP A 196 29.30 -22.79 -2.57
N GLU A 197 28.61 -23.24 -1.52
CA GLU A 197 28.81 -22.80 -0.14
C GLU A 197 30.27 -22.99 0.29
N ARG A 198 30.85 -24.18 0.04
CA ARG A 198 32.25 -24.46 0.36
C ARG A 198 33.21 -23.59 -0.44
N LYS A 199 33.04 -23.52 -1.77
CA LYS A 199 33.87 -22.67 -2.64
C LYS A 199 33.82 -21.20 -2.21
N PHE A 200 32.65 -20.71 -1.83
CA PHE A 200 32.46 -19.35 -1.34
C PHE A 200 33.17 -19.11 -0.01
N LEU A 201 33.04 -20.03 0.96
CA LEU A 201 33.74 -19.94 2.24
C LEU A 201 35.26 -19.99 2.07
N ASP A 202 35.77 -20.88 1.21
CA ASP A 202 37.20 -20.98 0.90
C ASP A 202 37.74 -19.68 0.30
N PHE A 203 37.00 -19.09 -0.65
CA PHE A 203 37.34 -17.79 -1.23
C PHE A 203 37.40 -16.69 -0.16
N VAL A 204 36.36 -16.59 0.67
CA VAL A 204 36.31 -15.58 1.75
C VAL A 204 37.49 -15.76 2.70
N GLN A 205 37.84 -16.99 3.06
CA GLN A 205 38.91 -17.29 4.00
C GLN A 205 40.30 -16.90 3.47
N GLN A 206 40.55 -17.13 2.19
CA GLN A 206 41.86 -16.89 1.55
C GLN A 206 42.05 -15.45 1.11
N ASP A 207 40.96 -14.70 0.89
CA ASP A 207 41.04 -13.32 0.44
C ASP A 207 41.53 -12.36 1.54
N LYS A 208 42.47 -11.49 1.17
CA LYS A 208 43.09 -10.52 2.11
C LYS A 208 42.09 -9.51 2.67
N HIS A 209 41.06 -9.15 1.91
CA HIS A 209 40.09 -8.14 2.31
C HIS A 209 38.91 -8.77 3.07
N PHE A 210 38.33 -9.85 2.54
CA PHE A 210 37.09 -10.45 3.02
C PHE A 210 37.27 -11.44 4.17
N SER A 211 38.48 -11.99 4.38
CA SER A 211 38.77 -12.94 5.46
C SER A 211 38.33 -12.45 6.85
N ARG A 212 38.35 -11.14 7.10
CA ARG A 212 37.85 -10.53 8.34
C ARG A 212 36.36 -10.78 8.64
N TYR A 213 35.59 -11.21 7.64
CA TYR A 213 34.15 -11.49 7.76
C TYR A 213 33.84 -12.98 7.76
N TYR A 214 34.86 -13.84 7.65
CA TYR A 214 34.69 -15.28 7.50
C TYR A 214 33.82 -15.88 8.59
N GLU A 215 34.13 -15.62 9.86
CA GLU A 215 33.39 -16.16 11.00
C GLU A 215 31.92 -15.74 10.97
N GLY A 216 31.64 -14.49 10.63
CA GLY A 216 30.27 -13.98 10.55
C GLY A 216 29.47 -14.64 9.43
N ILE A 217 30.08 -14.83 8.26
CA ILE A 217 29.48 -15.51 7.12
C ILE A 217 29.23 -16.99 7.45
N TYR A 218 30.21 -17.66 8.06
CA TYR A 218 30.09 -19.06 8.48
C TYR A 218 28.93 -19.26 9.46
N ILE A 219 28.80 -18.37 10.44
CA ILE A 219 27.68 -18.38 11.40
C ILE A 219 26.34 -18.24 10.66
N LEU A 220 26.22 -17.32 9.70
CA LEU A 220 24.97 -17.11 8.96
C LEU A 220 24.54 -18.35 8.17
N PHE A 221 25.48 -19.03 7.50
CA PHE A 221 25.19 -20.28 6.78
C PHE A 221 24.72 -21.40 7.71
N ASN A 222 25.32 -21.52 8.90
CA ASN A 222 25.10 -22.66 9.79
C ASN A 222 24.03 -22.42 10.87
N THR A 223 23.48 -21.21 10.98
CA THR A 223 22.43 -20.87 11.96
C THR A 223 21.15 -20.36 11.34
N GLY A 224 21.17 -19.93 10.07
CA GLY A 224 20.01 -19.36 9.40
C GLY A 224 19.50 -18.05 10.03
N LEU A 225 20.34 -17.36 10.81
CA LEU A 225 20.01 -16.06 11.38
C LEU A 225 19.79 -15.03 10.27
N ARG A 226 18.81 -14.15 10.46
CA ARG A 226 18.70 -12.97 9.59
C ARG A 226 19.85 -12.02 9.90
N ILE A 227 20.35 -11.31 8.90
CA ILE A 227 21.51 -10.41 9.09
C ILE A 227 21.31 -9.39 10.23
N SER A 228 20.11 -8.80 10.35
CA SER A 228 19.78 -7.86 11.43
C SER A 228 19.69 -8.51 12.82
N GLU A 229 19.35 -9.80 12.89
CA GLU A 229 19.39 -10.58 14.14
C GLU A 229 20.87 -10.82 14.51
N PHE A 230 21.69 -11.30 13.57
CA PHE A 230 23.12 -11.55 13.77
C PHE A 230 23.89 -10.30 14.23
N VAL A 231 23.73 -9.16 13.55
CA VAL A 231 24.41 -7.91 13.94
C VAL A 231 23.84 -7.30 15.23
N GLY A 232 22.66 -7.76 15.68
CA GLY A 232 22.07 -7.36 16.95
C GLY A 232 22.62 -8.14 18.14
N LEU A 233 23.21 -9.32 17.92
CA LEU A 233 23.66 -10.19 19.01
C LEU A 233 24.69 -9.51 19.92
N THR A 234 24.42 -9.63 21.22
CA THR A 234 25.30 -9.23 22.31
C THR A 234 25.95 -10.45 22.96
N ARG A 235 26.94 -10.21 23.83
CA ARG A 235 27.64 -11.30 24.53
C ARG A 235 26.70 -12.16 25.38
N THR A 236 25.64 -11.56 25.94
CA THR A 236 24.67 -12.26 26.79
C THR A 236 23.71 -13.15 26.01
N ASP A 237 23.64 -13.01 24.69
CA ASP A 237 22.73 -13.78 23.85
C ASP A 237 23.35 -15.11 23.39
N ILE A 238 24.63 -15.33 23.68
CA ILE A 238 25.37 -16.54 23.26
C ILE A 238 25.64 -17.40 24.49
N ASP A 239 24.94 -18.53 24.57
CA ASP A 239 25.10 -19.51 25.64
C ASP A 239 26.01 -20.65 25.19
N PHE A 240 27.30 -20.51 25.49
CA PHE A 240 28.31 -21.54 25.20
C PHE A 240 28.19 -22.80 26.06
N LYS A 241 27.46 -22.75 27.18
CA LYS A 241 27.28 -23.92 28.06
C LYS A 241 26.22 -24.85 27.50
N ASN A 242 25.10 -24.27 27.07
CA ASN A 242 23.98 -25.02 26.51
C ASN A 242 24.02 -25.10 24.97
N MET A 243 25.03 -24.48 24.34
CA MET A 243 25.22 -24.43 22.88
C MET A 243 24.02 -23.83 22.14
N LYS A 244 23.55 -22.68 22.63
CA LYS A 244 22.38 -21.96 22.08
C LYS A 244 22.63 -20.48 21.86
N ILE A 245 21.92 -19.92 20.89
CA ILE A 245 21.87 -18.49 20.58
C ILE A 245 20.45 -18.00 20.83
N LYS A 246 20.30 -17.02 21.72
CA LYS A 246 19.04 -16.36 21.99
C LYS A 246 18.78 -15.29 20.94
N VAL A 247 17.64 -15.39 20.25
CA VAL A 247 17.21 -14.41 19.25
C VAL A 247 15.93 -13.75 19.74
N ASP A 248 16.06 -12.59 20.39
CA ASP A 248 14.94 -11.82 20.95
C ASP A 248 14.96 -10.34 20.56
N HIS A 249 15.92 -9.92 19.73
CA HIS A 249 16.00 -8.57 19.17
C HIS A 249 16.78 -8.56 17.84
N GLN A 250 16.73 -7.43 17.15
CA GLN A 250 17.50 -7.16 15.94
C GLN A 250 18.00 -5.72 15.96
N LEU A 251 19.16 -5.50 15.34
CA LEU A 251 19.71 -4.16 15.13
C LEU A 251 19.36 -3.67 13.73
N GLN A 252 18.75 -2.49 13.64
CA GLN A 252 18.49 -1.82 12.38
C GLN A 252 19.10 -0.42 12.40
N ARG A 253 19.55 0.05 11.23
CA ARG A 253 20.09 1.39 11.06
C ARG A 253 19.15 2.21 10.17
N TYR A 254 18.66 3.34 10.68
CA TYR A 254 17.84 4.29 9.94
C TYR A 254 18.42 5.68 10.06
N LYS A 255 18.59 6.40 8.95
CA LYS A 255 19.10 7.79 8.92
C LYS A 255 20.36 7.99 9.80
N ASN A 256 21.29 7.03 9.75
CA ASN A 256 22.51 6.98 10.56
C ASN A 256 22.35 6.71 12.06
N GLU A 257 21.15 6.43 12.55
CA GLU A 257 20.89 6.02 13.92
C GLU A 257 20.67 4.51 14.04
N TYR A 258 21.15 3.93 15.14
CA TYR A 258 20.97 2.51 15.45
C TYR A 258 19.78 2.32 16.38
N HIS A 259 18.89 1.40 16.00
CA HIS A 259 17.71 1.03 16.76
C HIS A 259 17.72 -0.47 17.04
N ILE A 260 17.59 -0.82 18.31
CA ILE A 260 17.32 -2.19 18.72
C ILE A 260 15.81 -2.37 18.70
N LEU A 261 15.35 -3.36 17.95
CA LEU A 261 13.93 -3.66 17.79
C LEU A 261 13.66 -5.09 18.25
N GLU A 262 12.63 -5.25 19.07
CA GLU A 262 12.11 -6.57 19.38
C GLU A 262 11.43 -7.19 18.15
N PRO A 263 11.32 -8.53 18.07
CA PRO A 263 10.53 -9.21 17.07
C PRO A 263 9.09 -8.71 17.03
N LYS A 264 8.46 -8.74 15.86
CA LYS A 264 7.11 -8.20 15.68
C LYS A 264 6.06 -9.00 16.47
N THR A 265 6.36 -10.27 16.73
CA THR A 265 5.47 -11.22 17.41
C THR A 265 6.26 -12.02 18.43
N LYS A 266 5.58 -12.53 19.46
CA LYS A 266 6.20 -13.41 20.47
C LYS A 266 6.86 -14.64 19.85
N SER A 267 6.28 -15.18 18.76
CA SER A 267 6.86 -16.29 17.99
C SER A 267 8.19 -15.97 17.32
N GLY A 268 8.57 -14.69 17.22
CA GLY A 268 9.87 -14.28 16.70
C GLY A 268 11.00 -14.44 17.71
N VAL A 269 10.69 -14.58 19.00
CA VAL A 269 11.66 -14.91 20.05
C VAL A 269 11.93 -16.41 20.02
N ARG A 270 13.18 -16.80 19.82
CA ARG A 270 13.58 -18.22 19.69
C ARG A 270 14.99 -18.48 20.19
N GLU A 271 15.28 -19.74 20.48
CA GLU A 271 16.63 -20.24 20.69
C GLU A 271 17.09 -21.02 19.44
N VAL A 272 18.28 -20.73 18.96
CA VAL A 272 18.90 -21.42 17.82
C VAL A 272 20.06 -22.27 18.35
N PRO A 273 20.07 -23.60 18.14
CA PRO A 273 21.22 -24.42 18.53
C PRO A 273 22.44 -24.06 17.69
N MET A 274 23.64 -24.16 18.26
CA MET A 274 24.89 -23.97 17.54
C MET A 274 25.79 -25.21 17.64
N THR A 275 26.49 -25.49 16.55
CA THR A 275 27.53 -26.53 16.50
C THR A 275 28.82 -26.02 17.15
N ASP A 276 29.76 -26.92 17.45
CA ASP A 276 31.07 -26.55 18.00
C ASP A 276 31.84 -25.60 17.08
N ALA A 277 31.76 -25.80 15.77
CA ALA A 277 32.39 -24.91 14.78
C ALA A 277 31.79 -23.49 14.80
N VAL A 278 30.47 -23.37 14.95
CA VAL A 278 29.80 -22.07 15.12
C VAL A 278 30.22 -21.41 16.43
N ALA A 279 30.30 -22.17 17.53
CA ALA A 279 30.77 -21.66 18.81
C ALA A 279 32.23 -21.17 18.73
N GLU A 280 33.11 -21.88 18.02
CA GLU A 280 34.49 -21.44 17.78
C GLU A 280 34.55 -20.11 17.00
N CYS A 281 33.72 -19.96 15.97
CA CYS A 281 33.59 -18.70 15.22
C CYS A 281 33.18 -17.53 16.14
N PHE A 282 32.20 -17.74 17.03
CA PHE A 282 31.85 -16.71 18.03
C PHE A 282 33.01 -16.40 18.97
N ARG A 283 33.77 -17.41 19.45
CA ARG A 283 34.95 -17.18 20.31
C ARG A 283 36.00 -16.33 19.61
N LYS A 284 36.32 -16.62 18.34
CA LYS A 284 37.26 -15.83 17.52
C LYS A 284 36.80 -14.37 17.38
N ILE A 285 35.53 -14.15 17.04
CA ILE A 285 34.94 -12.80 16.97
C ILE A 285 35.08 -12.07 18.32
N LEU A 286 34.78 -12.74 19.43
CA LEU A 286 34.82 -12.15 20.76
C LEU A 286 36.25 -11.80 21.22
N GLN A 287 37.25 -12.58 20.83
CA GLN A 287 38.67 -12.33 21.09
C GLN A 287 39.19 -11.14 20.28
N GLN A 288 38.76 -11.01 19.02
CA GLN A 288 39.20 -9.94 18.12
C GLN A 288 38.50 -8.59 18.40
N ARG A 289 37.39 -8.59 19.14
CA ARG A 289 36.69 -7.35 19.55
C ARG A 289 37.59 -6.52 20.48
N LYS A 290 38.21 -5.47 19.94
CA LYS A 290 38.79 -4.38 20.73
C LYS A 290 37.65 -3.68 21.49
N CYS A 291 37.84 -3.42 22.79
CA CYS A 291 36.88 -2.69 23.61
C CYS A 291 36.73 -1.25 23.08
N THR A 292 35.75 -1.00 22.22
CA THR A 292 35.40 0.33 21.75
C THR A 292 33.91 0.61 21.96
N GLY A 293 33.62 1.53 22.88
CA GLY A 293 32.40 2.34 22.97
C GLY A 293 31.03 1.64 23.04
N SER A 294 30.35 1.80 24.18
CA SER A 294 28.96 1.40 24.41
C SER A 294 27.97 2.02 23.40
N VAL A 295 27.23 1.18 22.68
CA VAL A 295 26.09 1.60 21.84
C VAL A 295 24.91 1.92 22.77
N LYS A 296 24.44 3.17 22.78
CA LYS A 296 23.30 3.61 23.61
C LYS A 296 22.02 2.85 23.19
N ARG A 297 21.49 2.03 24.10
CA ARG A 297 20.17 1.38 23.95
C ARG A 297 19.07 2.45 23.99
N HIS A 298 18.53 2.80 22.83
CA HIS A 298 17.30 3.59 22.78
C HIS A 298 16.11 2.63 22.85
N ASN A 299 15.70 2.27 24.07
CA ASN A 299 14.40 1.65 24.31
C ASN A 299 13.32 2.73 24.11
N LYS A 300 12.93 3.00 22.86
CA LYS A 300 11.65 3.66 22.62
C LYS A 300 10.59 2.57 22.52
N PRO A 301 9.71 2.40 23.53
CA PRO A 301 8.54 1.58 23.35
C PRO A 301 7.75 2.17 22.19
N LEU A 302 7.44 1.34 21.19
CA LEU A 302 6.47 1.69 20.15
C LEU A 302 5.11 1.83 20.87
N ARG A 303 4.72 3.08 21.16
CA ARG A 303 3.34 3.43 21.51
C ARG A 303 2.47 3.41 20.26
#